data_AF-A0A1V1TEI7-F1
#
_entry.id   AF-A0A1V1TEI7-F1
#
_cell.length_a   1.000
_cell.length_b   1.000
_cell.length_c   1.000
_cell.angle_alpha   90.00
_cell.angle_beta   90.00
_cell.angle_gamma   90.00
#
_symmetry.space_group_name_H-M   'P 1'
#
loop_
_entity.id
_entity.type
_entity.pdbx_description
1 polymer ?
#
loop_
_entity_poly.entity_id
_entity_poly.type
_entity_poly.pdbx_seq_one_letter_code
_entity_poly.pdbx_strand_id
1 'polypeptide(L)'
;MGALVLKFTSPAYPDVPFFQVDVNTGKHIMSLHLEDPVDRTVFETLLASADVILGGNRPGVATWLLRYSPGALGAKTAERGRRIVYIAEDCFGGYGVPRAE
;
A
#
# COMPACT_ATOMS: atom_id res chain seq x y z
N MET A 1 11.40 -4.23 17.23
CA MET A 1 11.34 -3.60 15.91
C MET A 1 10.32 -2.46 16.00
N GLY A 2 10.69 -1.19 15.74
CA GLY A 2 9.92 0.01 16.12
C GLY A 2 9.42 0.87 14.95
N ALA A 3 8.98 0.24 13.86
CA ALA A 3 8.41 0.96 12.73
C ALA A 3 7.02 1.52 13.10
N LEU A 4 6.70 2.72 12.63
CA LEU A 4 5.34 3.24 12.63
C LEU A 4 4.58 2.62 11.46
N VAL A 5 3.62 1.75 11.75
CA VAL A 5 2.87 1.04 10.72
C VAL A 5 1.44 1.59 10.66
N LEU A 6 1.04 2.04 9.47
CA LEU A 6 -0.32 2.47 9.18
C LEU A 6 -0.97 1.46 8.22
N LYS A 7 -2.04 0.80 8.68
CA LYS A 7 -2.89 -0.06 7.87
C LYS A 7 -4.05 0.77 7.31
N PHE A 8 -4.24 0.67 6.00
CA PHE A 8 -5.40 1.24 5.33
C PHE A 8 -6.47 0.18 5.15
N THR A 9 -7.71 0.52 5.50
CA THR A 9 -8.91 -0.24 5.14
C THR A 9 -9.81 0.63 4.28
N SER A 10 -10.83 0.04 3.67
CA SER A 10 -11.85 0.81 2.94
C SER A 10 -13.23 0.34 3.39
N PRO A 11 -14.20 1.24 3.55
CA PRO A 11 -15.56 0.83 3.92
C PRO A 11 -16.24 0.06 2.77
N ALA A 12 -15.74 0.19 1.54
CA ALA A 12 -16.24 -0.49 0.36
C ALA A 12 -15.77 -1.96 0.24
N TYR A 13 -14.74 -2.37 1.00
CA TYR A 13 -14.16 -3.71 0.89
C TYR A 13 -14.14 -4.43 2.26
N PRO A 14 -14.47 -5.73 2.31
CA PRO A 14 -14.46 -6.47 3.55
C PRO A 14 -13.03 -6.63 4.10
N ASP A 15 -12.87 -6.41 5.41
CA ASP A 15 -11.68 -6.80 6.17
C ASP A 15 -11.99 -8.09 6.96
N VAL A 16 -10.98 -8.88 7.29
CA VAL A 16 -11.13 -10.12 8.06
C VAL A 16 -10.99 -9.80 9.55
N PRO A 17 -12.07 -9.80 10.35
CA PRO A 17 -12.06 -9.21 11.68
C PRO A 17 -11.17 -9.97 12.68
N PHE A 18 -11.02 -11.28 12.51
CA PHE A 18 -10.26 -12.10 13.46
C PHE A 18 -8.75 -11.78 13.46
N PHE A 19 -8.21 -11.34 12.31
CA PHE A 19 -6.82 -10.91 12.21
C PHE A 19 -6.52 -9.58 12.92
N GLN A 20 -7.53 -8.84 13.37
CA GLN A 20 -7.30 -7.58 14.10
C GLN A 20 -6.57 -7.83 15.43
N VAL A 21 -6.85 -8.95 16.10
CA VAL A 21 -6.27 -9.25 17.42
C VAL A 21 -4.83 -9.76 17.31
N ASP A 22 -4.56 -10.67 16.38
CA ASP A 22 -3.28 -11.39 16.35
C ASP A 22 -2.20 -10.73 15.48
N VAL A 23 -2.57 -10.04 14.39
CA VAL A 23 -1.59 -9.56 13.39
C VAL A 23 -1.62 -8.05 13.15
N ASN A 24 -2.46 -7.31 13.88
CA ASN A 24 -2.54 -5.85 13.77
C ASN A 24 -2.19 -5.09 15.06
N THR A 25 -1.81 -5.79 16.13
CA THR A 25 -1.32 -5.15 17.36
C THR A 25 -0.15 -4.20 17.06
N GLY A 26 -0.24 -2.96 17.56
CA GLY A 26 0.79 -1.93 17.36
C GLY A 26 0.73 -1.20 16.01
N LYS A 27 -0.22 -1.54 15.12
CA LYS A 27 -0.48 -0.79 13.89
C LYS A 27 -1.56 0.26 14.13
N HIS A 28 -1.37 1.44 13.56
CA HIS A 28 -2.46 2.42 13.43
C HIS A 28 -3.34 2.02 12.25
N ILE A 29 -4.64 2.32 12.33
CA ILE A 29 -5.60 1.99 11.27
C ILE A 29 -6.29 3.28 10.84
N MET A 30 -6.43 3.46 9.53
CA MET A 30 -7.25 4.50 8.95
C MET A 30 -8.09 3.93 7.80
N SER A 31 -9.33 4.37 7.72
CA SER A 31 -10.24 4.02 6.63
C SER A 31 -10.12 5.06 5.52
N LEU A 32 -9.71 4.64 4.32
CA LEU A 32 -9.64 5.48 3.12
C LEU A 32 -10.33 4.75 1.94
N HIS A 33 -11.13 5.47 1.18
CA HIS A 33 -11.65 5.03 -0.10
C HIS A 33 -10.95 5.78 -1.22
N LEU A 34 -9.96 5.15 -1.85
CA LEU A 34 -9.06 5.83 -2.80
C LEU A 34 -9.76 6.30 -4.09
N GLU A 35 -10.99 5.89 -4.37
CA GLU A 35 -11.79 6.47 -5.46
C GLU A 35 -12.34 7.86 -5.10
N ASP A 36 -12.47 8.18 -3.80
CA ASP A 36 -12.82 9.50 -3.33
C ASP A 36 -11.62 10.45 -3.47
N PRO A 37 -11.80 11.64 -4.10
CA PRO A 37 -10.71 12.59 -4.32
C PRO A 37 -10.13 13.19 -3.04
N VAL A 38 -10.91 13.30 -1.97
CA VAL A 38 -10.47 13.80 -0.66
C VAL A 38 -9.56 12.77 0.00
N ASP A 39 -10.01 11.52 0.08
CA ASP A 39 -9.23 10.41 0.65
C ASP A 39 -7.97 10.14 -0.18
N ARG A 40 -8.04 10.30 -1.50
CA ARG A 40 -6.88 10.27 -2.38
C ARG A 40 -5.84 11.31 -1.98
N THR A 41 -6.25 12.55 -1.72
CA THR A 41 -5.33 13.64 -1.33
C THR A 41 -4.65 13.33 0.01
N VAL A 42 -5.39 12.76 0.96
CA VAL A 42 -4.83 12.28 2.23
C VAL A 42 -3.80 11.17 1.99
N PHE A 43 -4.14 10.18 1.15
CA PHE A 43 -3.22 9.11 0.78
C PHE A 43 -1.94 9.62 0.14
N GLU A 44 -2.04 10.59 -0.78
CA GLU A 44 -0.87 11.19 -1.44
C GLU A 44 0.06 11.90 -0.46
N THR A 45 -0.51 12.55 0.56
CA THR A 45 0.26 13.19 1.64
C THR A 45 1.02 12.14 2.47
N LEU A 46 0.37 11.02 2.79
CA LEU A 46 1.00 9.92 3.52
C LEU A 46 2.10 9.26 2.69
N LEU A 47 1.82 9.02 1.40
CA LEU A 47 2.75 8.43 0.44
C LEU A 47 4.04 9.25 0.32
N ALA A 48 3.94 10.59 0.37
CA ALA A 48 5.10 11.47 0.32
C ALA A 48 6.05 11.29 1.53
N SER A 49 5.52 10.85 2.68
CA SER A 49 6.29 10.61 3.90
C SER A 49 6.69 9.15 4.13
N ALA A 50 6.11 8.22 3.37
CA ALA A 50 6.28 6.79 3.59
C ALA A 50 7.65 6.27 3.12
N ASP A 51 8.24 5.37 3.90
CA ASP A 51 9.48 4.67 3.52
C ASP A 51 9.22 3.30 2.91
N VAL A 52 8.08 2.68 3.24
CA VAL A 52 7.68 1.35 2.76
C VAL A 52 6.20 1.36 2.40
N ILE A 53 5.85 0.75 1.26
CA ILE A 53 4.49 0.30 0.95
C ILE A 53 4.50 -1.22 0.87
N LEU A 54 3.53 -1.83 1.54
CA LEU A 54 3.29 -3.27 1.49
C LEU A 54 1.85 -3.53 1.07
N GLY A 55 1.65 -4.43 0.12
CA GLY A 55 0.32 -4.86 -0.30
C GLY A 55 0.26 -6.33 -0.69
N GLY A 56 -0.75 -7.04 -0.19
CA GLY A 56 -1.06 -8.43 -0.54
C GLY A 56 -2.19 -8.55 -1.57
N ASN A 57 -2.33 -7.55 -2.45
CA ASN A 57 -3.39 -7.55 -3.45
C ASN A 57 -3.06 -8.53 -4.58
N ARG A 58 -4.10 -8.97 -5.32
CA ARG A 58 -3.87 -9.68 -6.59
C ARG A 58 -2.99 -8.81 -7.52
N PRO A 59 -2.16 -9.44 -8.36
CA PRO A 59 -1.52 -8.79 -9.51
C PRO A 59 -2.38 -7.73 -10.19
N GLY A 60 -1.79 -6.57 -10.52
CA GLY A 60 -2.45 -5.45 -11.18
C GLY A 60 -3.32 -4.57 -10.28
N VAL A 61 -3.92 -5.10 -9.21
CA VAL A 61 -4.84 -4.34 -8.35
C VAL A 61 -4.11 -3.22 -7.61
N ALA A 62 -2.90 -3.45 -7.11
CA ALA A 62 -2.14 -2.42 -6.42
C ALA A 62 -1.78 -1.25 -7.37
N THR A 63 -1.35 -1.54 -8.60
CA THR A 63 -1.06 -0.50 -9.60
C THR A 63 -2.32 0.26 -10.01
N TRP A 64 -3.44 -0.43 -10.20
CA TRP A 64 -4.74 0.19 -10.48
C TRP A 64 -5.18 1.11 -9.34
N LEU A 65 -5.10 0.63 -8.11
CA LEU A 65 -5.54 1.35 -6.91
C LEU A 65 -4.64 2.57 -6.62
N LEU A 66 -3.33 2.40 -6.70
CA LEU A 66 -2.33 3.44 -6.42
C LEU A 66 -2.18 4.42 -7.59
N ARG A 67 -2.58 4.04 -8.80
CA ARG A 67 -2.34 4.79 -10.05
C ARG A 67 -0.84 4.97 -10.37
N TYR A 68 0.02 4.15 -9.78
CA TYR A 68 1.47 4.17 -9.98
C TYR A 68 1.98 2.78 -10.35
N SER A 69 2.86 2.72 -11.35
CA SER A 69 3.74 1.56 -11.52
C SER A 69 4.83 1.58 -10.44
N PRO A 70 5.45 0.44 -10.11
CA PRO A 70 6.55 0.39 -9.14
C PRO A 70 7.70 1.36 -9.50
N GLY A 71 8.03 1.49 -10.78
CA GLY A 71 9.04 2.43 -11.27
C GLY A 71 8.62 3.90 -11.09
N ALA A 72 7.37 4.25 -11.39
CA ALA A 72 6.84 5.60 -11.20
C ALA A 72 6.81 6.00 -9.71
N LEU A 73 6.50 5.05 -8.83
CA LEU A 73 6.51 5.25 -7.39
C LEU A 73 7.94 5.50 -6.86
N GLY A 74 8.92 4.74 -7.36
CA GLY A 74 10.34 4.96 -7.06
C GLY A 74 10.84 6.32 -7.54
N ALA A 75 10.44 6.76 -8.74
CA ALA A 75 10.80 8.06 -9.29
C ALA A 75 10.20 9.22 -8.46
N LYS A 76 8.89 9.16 -8.19
CA LYS A 76 8.18 10.17 -7.38
C LYS A 76 8.81 10.37 -6.01
N THR A 77 9.20 9.27 -5.36
CA THR A 77 9.80 9.35 -4.03
C THR A 77 11.29 9.68 -4.07
N ALA A 78 11.98 9.59 -5.21
CA ALA A 78 13.39 9.97 -5.29
C ALA A 78 13.63 11.46 -5.03
N GLU A 79 12.64 12.32 -5.30
CA GLU A 79 12.71 13.78 -5.14
C GLU A 79 13.00 14.22 -3.69
N ARG A 80 12.61 13.42 -2.69
CA ARG A 80 12.90 13.65 -1.26
C ARG A 80 14.27 13.15 -0.80
N GLY A 81 15.14 12.71 -1.71
CA GLY A 81 16.47 12.18 -1.40
C GLY A 81 16.49 10.74 -0.88
N ARG A 82 15.33 10.06 -0.79
CA ARG A 82 15.21 8.65 -0.39
C ARG A 82 14.09 7.96 -1.17
N ARG A 83 14.36 6.80 -1.76
CA ARG A 83 13.34 6.03 -2.49
C ARG A 83 12.50 5.19 -1.54
N ILE A 84 11.24 4.97 -1.89
CA ILE A 84 10.35 4.06 -1.17
C ILE A 84 10.62 2.61 -1.54
N VAL A 85 10.49 1.71 -0.57
CA VAL A 85 10.50 0.27 -0.80
C VAL A 85 9.07 -0.18 -1.06
N TYR A 86 8.84 -0.79 -2.22
CA TYR A 86 7.54 -1.39 -2.56
C TYR A 86 7.62 -2.91 -2.41
N ILE A 87 6.72 -3.47 -1.61
CA ILE A 87 6.61 -4.91 -1.34
C ILE A 87 5.24 -5.37 -1.82
N ALA A 88 5.24 -6.21 -2.85
CA ALA A 88 4.08 -7.00 -3.23
C ALA A 88 4.21 -8.38 -2.57
N GLU A 89 3.25 -8.73 -1.74
CA GLU A 89 3.11 -10.10 -1.22
C GLU A 89 2.08 -10.82 -2.09
N ASP A 90 2.45 -12.00 -2.56
CA ASP A 90 1.55 -12.85 -3.34
C ASP A 90 1.90 -14.33 -3.13
N CYS A 91 0.94 -15.21 -3.40
CA CYS A 91 1.08 -16.64 -3.10
C CYS A 91 2.04 -17.40 -4.04
N PHE A 92 2.47 -16.78 -5.16
CA PHE A 92 3.19 -17.45 -6.25
C PHE A 92 4.55 -16.81 -6.58
N GLY A 93 4.92 -15.69 -5.94
CA GLY A 93 6.15 -14.95 -6.20
C GLY A 93 6.17 -14.27 -7.57
N GLY A 94 5.08 -13.62 -7.96
CA GLY A 94 4.78 -13.16 -9.32
C GLY A 94 5.58 -11.97 -9.87
N TYR A 95 6.54 -11.41 -9.13
CA TYR A 95 7.30 -10.26 -9.63
C TYR A 95 8.19 -10.66 -10.82
N GLY A 96 7.89 -10.14 -12.02
CA GLY A 96 8.66 -10.36 -13.24
C GLY A 96 8.16 -11.47 -14.17
N VAL A 97 6.97 -12.04 -13.94
CA VAL A 97 6.30 -12.94 -14.89
C VAL A 97 5.12 -12.22 -15.55
N PRO A 98 5.04 -12.13 -16.91
CA PRO A 98 4.08 -11.29 -17.66
C PRO A 98 2.58 -11.55 -17.44
N ARG A 99 2.19 -12.49 -16.57
CA ARG A 99 0.81 -12.80 -16.19
C ARG A 99 0.49 -12.52 -14.73
N ALA A 100 1.45 -12.01 -13.96
CA ALA A 100 1.33 -11.70 -12.54
C ALA A 100 1.60 -10.21 -12.24
N GLU A 101 1.48 -9.36 -13.25
CA GLU A 101 1.54 -7.89 -13.16
C GLU A 101 0.24 -7.25 -13.63
#